data_AF-A0A923NP69-F1
#
_entry.id   AF-A0A923NP69-F1
#
_cell.length_a   1.000
_cell.length_b   1.000
_cell.length_c   1.000
_cell.angle_alpha   90.00
_cell.angle_beta   90.00
_cell.angle_gamma   90.00
#
_symmetry.space_group_name_H-M   'P 1'
#
loop_
_entity.id
_entity.type
_entity.pdbx_description
1 polymer ?
#
loop_
_entity_poly.entity_id
_entity_poly.type
_entity_poly.pdbx_seq_one_letter_code
_entity_poly.pdbx_strand_id
1 'polypeptide(L)'
;MGEKDTVCTSSSELVQTEEALKSWEKKLEGESPKAFKAFCLFRSMGYKRSIKACLELNGIEPNKYGSWARYARIFRWNERAAEYDAYIAKETEREILAERVERRKRQMEMLNGFDELVAQRIKTLKPDDLNADGAMDLLERSAKLDSFITGADKENNKPVQGELAITFADSFKDL
;
A
#
# COMPACT_ATOMS: atom_id res chain seq x y z
N MET A 1 -72.80 -16.81 -7.54
CA MET A 1 -71.85 -15.90 -6.89
C MET A 1 -70.59 -16.68 -6.61
N GLY A 2 -69.50 -16.38 -7.31
CA GLY A 2 -68.18 -16.97 -7.03
C GLY A 2 -67.22 -15.84 -6.65
N GLU A 3 -66.66 -15.95 -5.45
CA GLU A 3 -65.59 -15.10 -4.92
C GLU A 3 -64.41 -15.04 -5.88
N LYS A 4 -63.90 -13.82 -6.10
CA LYS A 4 -62.61 -13.58 -6.74
C LYS A 4 -61.66 -13.12 -5.66
N ASP A 5 -60.99 -14.08 -5.04
CA ASP A 5 -59.89 -13.82 -4.13
C ASP A 5 -58.56 -14.16 -4.79
N THR A 6 -57.76 -13.10 -4.90
CA THR A 6 -56.40 -13.04 -4.33
C THR A 6 -55.23 -13.57 -5.17
N VAL A 7 -54.19 -12.72 -5.16
CA VAL A 7 -52.77 -12.94 -5.43
C VAL A 7 -52.33 -13.00 -6.91
N CYS A 8 -51.93 -11.85 -7.45
CA CYS A 8 -50.82 -11.82 -8.41
C CYS A 8 -49.54 -11.56 -7.62
N THR A 9 -48.84 -12.65 -7.32
CA THR A 9 -47.56 -12.71 -6.63
C THR A 9 -46.52 -11.88 -7.39
N SER A 10 -45.88 -11.01 -6.63
CA SER A 10 -44.62 -10.32 -6.92
C SER A 10 -43.69 -11.15 -7.82
N SER A 11 -43.48 -10.72 -9.06
CA SER A 11 -42.39 -11.24 -9.89
C SER A 11 -41.10 -10.57 -9.49
N SER A 12 -40.42 -11.27 -8.60
CA SER A 12 -38.99 -11.55 -8.63
C SER A 12 -38.05 -10.36 -8.73
N GLU A 13 -37.60 -9.95 -7.55
CA GLU A 13 -36.29 -9.35 -7.30
C GLU A 13 -35.20 -10.09 -8.10
N LEU A 14 -34.68 -9.43 -9.13
CA LEU A 14 -33.31 -9.70 -9.59
C LEU A 14 -32.41 -8.78 -8.77
N VAL A 15 -31.90 -9.33 -7.67
CA VAL A 15 -30.79 -8.77 -6.92
C VAL A 15 -29.58 -8.71 -7.85
N GLN A 16 -29.44 -7.62 -8.59
CA GLN A 16 -28.21 -7.26 -9.27
C GLN A 16 -27.22 -6.76 -8.20
N THR A 17 -26.48 -7.67 -7.59
CA THR A 17 -25.12 -7.34 -7.14
C THR A 17 -24.22 -7.31 -8.37
N GLU A 18 -24.49 -6.37 -9.28
CA GLU A 18 -23.44 -5.87 -10.15
C GLU A 18 -22.60 -4.94 -9.27
N GLU A 19 -21.43 -5.40 -8.84
CA GLU A 19 -20.37 -4.45 -8.47
C GLU A 19 -20.27 -3.48 -9.64
N ALA A 20 -20.76 -2.25 -9.43
CA ALA A 20 -20.88 -1.28 -10.49
C ALA A 20 -19.50 -1.08 -11.12
N LEU A 21 -19.32 -1.67 -12.31
CA LEU A 21 -18.04 -1.69 -13.02
C LEU A 21 -17.48 -0.27 -13.03
N LYS A 22 -16.23 -0.15 -12.59
CA LYS A 22 -15.61 1.16 -12.33
C LYS A 22 -15.54 1.95 -13.63
N SER A 23 -15.54 3.28 -13.51
CA SER A 23 -15.56 4.17 -14.67
C SER A 23 -14.39 3.91 -15.63
N TRP A 24 -13.26 3.41 -15.12
CA TRP A 24 -12.05 3.07 -15.89
C TRP A 24 -12.05 1.65 -16.50
N GLU A 25 -13.02 0.80 -16.18
CA GLU A 25 -13.08 -0.60 -16.63
C GLU A 25 -14.09 -0.82 -17.76
N LYS A 26 -15.10 0.04 -17.85
CA LYS A 26 -16.14 -0.05 -18.87
C LYS A 26 -16.09 1.08 -19.87
N LYS A 27 -16.63 0.82 -21.07
CA LYS A 27 -16.92 1.85 -22.07
C LYS A 27 -18.04 2.76 -21.57
N LEU A 28 -17.90 4.06 -21.80
CA LEU A 28 -19.02 4.99 -21.61
C LEU A 28 -20.03 4.91 -22.77
N GLU A 29 -21.25 5.36 -22.51
CA GLU A 29 -22.28 5.46 -23.55
C GLU A 29 -21.80 6.41 -24.68
N GLY A 30 -21.98 5.99 -25.93
CA GLY A 30 -21.44 6.70 -27.09
C GLY A 30 -19.93 6.59 -27.29
N GLU A 31 -19.19 5.91 -26.40
CA GLU A 31 -17.76 5.67 -26.56
C GLU A 31 -17.50 4.57 -27.59
N SER A 32 -16.87 4.94 -28.70
CA SER A 32 -16.47 3.95 -29.71
C SER A 32 -15.42 2.98 -29.15
N PRO A 33 -15.36 1.72 -29.61
CA PRO A 33 -14.32 0.77 -29.19
C PRO A 33 -12.90 1.30 -29.41
N LYS A 34 -12.68 2.10 -30.46
CA LYS A 34 -11.38 2.74 -30.74
C LYS A 34 -11.02 3.79 -29.69
N ALA A 35 -12.00 4.61 -29.27
CA ALA A 35 -11.81 5.61 -28.22
C ALA A 35 -11.49 4.95 -26.88
N PHE A 36 -12.22 3.90 -26.52
CA PHE A 36 -11.95 3.17 -25.27
C PHE A 36 -10.59 2.46 -25.28
N LYS A 37 -10.18 1.86 -26.40
CA LYS A 37 -8.83 1.28 -26.52
C LYS A 37 -7.75 2.34 -26.32
N ALA A 38 -7.93 3.53 -26.89
CA ALA A 38 -7.02 4.65 -26.70
C ALA A 38 -7.00 5.14 -25.24
N PHE A 39 -8.16 5.18 -24.58
CA PHE A 39 -8.26 5.45 -23.15
C PHE A 39 -7.46 4.44 -22.32
N CYS A 40 -7.56 3.14 -22.61
CA CYS A 40 -6.80 2.11 -21.89
C CYS A 40 -5.29 2.35 -21.97
N LEU A 41 -4.77 2.75 -23.14
CA LEU A 41 -3.36 3.11 -23.34
C LEU A 41 -2.99 4.41 -22.60
N PHE A 42 -3.88 5.40 -22.60
CA PHE A 42 -3.65 6.65 -21.88
C PHE A 42 -3.59 6.43 -20.36
N ARG A 43 -4.52 5.64 -19.83
CA ARG A 43 -4.59 5.28 -18.40
C ARG A 43 -3.34 4.50 -17.96
N SER A 44 -2.87 3.54 -18.75
CA SER A 44 -1.72 2.70 -18.40
C SER A 44 -0.39 3.46 -18.29
N MET A 45 -0.31 4.69 -18.79
CA MET A 45 0.89 5.53 -18.63
C MET A 45 1.12 6.06 -17.22
N GLY A 46 0.11 5.99 -16.33
CA GLY A 46 0.25 6.51 -14.97
C GLY A 46 0.54 8.01 -14.93
N TYR A 47 1.37 8.46 -13.98
CA TYR A 47 1.69 9.88 -13.76
C TYR A 47 2.35 10.60 -14.95
N LYS A 48 3.00 9.88 -15.86
CA LYS A 48 3.63 10.45 -17.07
C LYS A 48 2.64 10.63 -18.23
N ARG A 49 1.33 10.41 -17.99
CA ARG A 49 0.32 10.45 -19.04
C ARG A 49 0.25 11.81 -19.70
N SER A 50 0.30 11.79 -21.02
CA SER A 50 -0.21 12.86 -21.87
C SER A 50 -0.60 12.23 -23.19
N ILE A 51 -1.52 12.85 -23.94
CA ILE A 51 -1.93 12.33 -25.25
C ILE A 51 -0.70 12.25 -26.17
N LYS A 52 0.14 13.30 -26.17
CA LYS A 52 1.37 13.34 -26.96
C LYS A 52 2.32 12.19 -26.59
N ALA A 53 2.64 12.03 -25.31
CA ALA A 53 3.52 10.95 -24.86
C ALA A 53 2.92 9.57 -25.14
N CYS A 54 1.60 9.40 -25.08
CA CYS A 54 0.94 8.15 -25.39
C CYS A 54 1.06 7.80 -26.88
N LEU A 55 0.88 8.77 -27.76
CA LEU A 55 1.06 8.56 -29.20
C LEU A 55 2.52 8.19 -29.53
N GLU A 56 3.47 8.93 -28.99
CA GLU A 56 4.91 8.69 -29.20
C GLU A 56 5.34 7.30 -28.69
N LEU A 57 4.97 6.95 -27.45
CA LEU A 57 5.34 5.68 -26.83
C LEU A 57 4.76 4.47 -27.56
N ASN A 58 3.57 4.61 -28.15
CA ASN A 58 2.88 3.53 -28.85
C ASN A 58 3.09 3.55 -30.38
N GLY A 59 3.97 4.43 -30.90
CA GLY A 59 4.24 4.54 -32.34
C GLY A 59 3.02 4.95 -33.17
N ILE A 60 2.10 5.71 -32.59
CA ILE A 60 0.86 6.15 -33.24
C ILE A 60 1.11 7.49 -33.94
N GLU A 61 0.58 7.61 -35.16
CA GLU A 61 0.72 8.83 -35.97
C GLU A 61 0.29 10.10 -35.20
N PRO A 62 1.10 11.18 -35.21
CA PRO A 62 0.78 12.43 -34.53
C PRO A 62 -0.54 13.08 -34.99
N ASN A 63 -0.99 12.78 -36.22
CA ASN A 63 -2.27 13.26 -36.77
C ASN A 63 -3.49 12.81 -35.93
N LYS A 64 -3.37 11.76 -35.11
CA LYS A 64 -4.45 11.26 -34.23
C LYS A 64 -4.65 12.11 -32.99
N TYR A 65 -3.73 13.04 -32.70
CA TYR A 65 -3.79 13.90 -31.52
C TYR A 65 -5.14 14.62 -31.39
N GLY A 66 -5.64 15.23 -32.47
CA GLY A 66 -6.92 15.95 -32.43
C GLY A 66 -8.11 15.05 -32.06
N SER A 67 -8.16 13.83 -32.61
CA SER A 67 -9.21 12.86 -32.28
C SER A 67 -9.12 12.39 -30.84
N TRP A 68 -7.90 12.10 -30.35
CA TRP A 68 -7.68 11.66 -28.98
C TRP A 68 -7.95 12.76 -27.97
N ALA A 69 -7.60 14.01 -28.27
CA ALA A 69 -7.93 15.17 -27.43
C ALA A 69 -9.44 15.37 -27.32
N ARG A 70 -10.17 15.19 -28.43
CA ARG A 70 -11.63 15.20 -28.42
C ARG A 70 -12.21 14.07 -27.58
N TYR A 71 -11.70 12.84 -27.72
CA TYR A 71 -12.13 11.69 -26.91
C TYR A 71 -11.86 11.92 -25.43
N ALA A 72 -10.67 12.39 -25.08
CA ALA A 72 -10.28 12.65 -23.70
C ALA A 72 -11.22 13.64 -23.00
N ARG A 73 -11.66 14.68 -23.72
CA ARG A 73 -12.64 15.65 -23.22
C ARG A 73 -14.04 15.04 -23.08
N ILE A 74 -14.56 14.40 -24.12
CA ILE A 74 -15.94 13.89 -24.15
C ILE A 74 -16.12 12.74 -23.14
N PHE A 75 -15.15 11.84 -23.05
CA PHE A 75 -15.21 10.64 -22.22
C PHE A 75 -14.43 10.78 -20.91
N ARG A 76 -14.11 12.03 -20.51
CA ARG A 76 -13.52 12.39 -19.21
C ARG A 76 -12.33 11.51 -18.81
N TRP A 77 -11.37 11.35 -19.73
CA TRP A 77 -10.24 10.43 -19.52
C TRP A 77 -9.42 10.77 -18.28
N ASN A 78 -9.23 12.05 -17.98
CA ASN A 78 -8.46 12.48 -16.81
C ASN A 78 -9.12 12.05 -15.49
N GLU A 79 -10.43 12.25 -15.36
CA GLU A 79 -11.18 11.83 -14.16
C GLU A 79 -11.11 10.32 -13.98
N ARG A 80 -11.41 9.56 -15.05
CA ARG A 80 -11.36 8.09 -15.02
C ARG A 80 -9.97 7.56 -14.70
N ALA A 81 -8.93 8.18 -15.25
CA ALA A 81 -7.55 7.80 -14.97
C ALA A 81 -7.14 8.15 -13.53
N ALA A 82 -7.59 9.29 -12.99
CA ALA A 82 -7.34 9.66 -11.60
C ALA A 82 -8.03 8.71 -10.61
N GLU A 83 -9.26 8.30 -10.90
CA GLU A 83 -9.95 7.30 -10.08
C GLU A 83 -9.23 5.93 -10.11
N TYR A 84 -8.72 5.54 -11.27
CA TYR A 84 -7.88 4.34 -11.39
C TYR A 84 -6.58 4.46 -10.59
N ASP A 85 -5.90 5.60 -10.65
CA ASP A 85 -4.68 5.82 -9.86
C ASP A 85 -4.93 5.73 -8.37
N ALA A 86 -6.03 6.32 -7.90
CA ALA A 86 -6.41 6.25 -6.49
C ALA A 86 -6.68 4.80 -6.06
N TYR A 87 -7.32 4.01 -6.92
CA TYR A 87 -7.53 2.58 -6.70
C TYR A 87 -6.19 1.82 -6.61
N ILE A 88 -5.29 2.02 -7.57
CA ILE A 88 -3.98 1.38 -7.58
C ILE A 88 -3.14 1.81 -6.37
N ALA A 89 -3.15 3.09 -6.00
CA ALA A 89 -2.44 3.59 -4.83
C ALA A 89 -2.89 2.86 -3.55
N LYS A 90 -4.21 2.73 -3.36
CA LYS A 90 -4.78 1.99 -2.23
C LYS A 90 -4.38 0.51 -2.24
N GLU A 91 -4.37 -0.11 -3.41
CA GLU A 91 -3.99 -1.51 -3.55
C GLU A 91 -2.51 -1.73 -3.22
N THR A 92 -1.63 -0.85 -3.73
CA THR A 92 -0.20 -0.89 -3.41
C THR A 92 0.08 -0.64 -1.93
N GLU A 93 -0.67 0.26 -1.27
CA GLU A 93 -0.54 0.48 0.17
C GLU A 93 -0.93 -0.78 0.95
N ARG A 94 -2.02 -1.44 0.55
CA ARG A 94 -2.47 -2.70 1.15
C ARG A 94 -1.39 -3.78 1.02
N GLU A 95 -0.76 -3.91 -0.14
CA GLU A 95 0.33 -4.86 -0.39
C GLU A 95 1.58 -4.55 0.45
N ILE A 96 2.00 -3.28 0.50
CA ILE A 96 3.14 -2.84 1.33
C ILE A 96 2.88 -3.13 2.80
N LEU A 97 1.67 -2.87 3.30
CA LEU A 97 1.29 -3.16 4.67
C LEU A 97 1.32 -4.68 4.95
N ALA A 98 0.79 -5.49 4.04
CA ALA A 98 0.83 -6.94 4.15
C ALA A 98 2.27 -7.47 4.17
N GLU A 99 3.14 -6.96 3.30
CA GLU A 99 4.56 -7.32 3.27
C GLU A 99 5.28 -6.91 4.57
N ARG A 100 4.98 -5.73 5.13
CA ARG A 100 5.52 -5.29 6.42
C ARG A 100 5.11 -6.21 7.56
N VAL A 101 3.86 -6.66 7.58
CA VAL A 101 3.37 -7.62 8.58
C VAL A 101 4.10 -8.95 8.43
N GLU A 102 4.22 -9.48 7.21
CA GLU A 102 4.88 -10.75 6.97
C GLU A 102 6.39 -10.69 7.26
N ARG A 103 7.05 -9.57 6.92
CA ARG A 103 8.45 -9.33 7.29
C ARG A 103 8.62 -9.30 8.79
N ARG A 104 7.73 -8.59 9.52
CA ARG A 104 7.77 -8.55 10.98
C ARG A 104 7.60 -9.94 11.59
N LYS A 105 6.66 -10.72 11.05
CA LYS A 105 6.44 -12.11 11.48
C LYS A 105 7.68 -12.96 11.30
N ARG A 106 8.30 -12.96 10.11
CA ARG A 106 9.56 -13.68 9.85
C ARG A 106 10.70 -13.21 10.76
N GLN A 107 10.81 -11.91 11.03
CA GLN A 107 11.80 -11.38 11.95
C GLN A 107 11.56 -11.86 13.40
N MET A 108 10.31 -11.90 13.85
CA MET A 108 9.95 -12.45 15.16
C MET A 108 10.26 -13.95 15.25
N GLU A 109 9.94 -14.72 14.22
CA GLU A 109 10.27 -16.16 14.17
C GLU A 109 11.79 -16.40 14.24
N MET A 110 12.57 -15.59 13.52
CA MET A 110 14.04 -15.66 13.58
C MET A 110 14.57 -15.27 14.97
N LEU A 111 14.01 -14.25 15.60
CA LEU A 111 14.38 -13.84 16.96
C LEU A 111 14.05 -14.94 17.97
N ASN A 112 12.86 -15.54 17.89
CA ASN A 112 12.49 -16.66 18.76
C ASN A 112 13.45 -17.85 18.61
N GLY A 113 13.84 -18.20 17.38
CA GLY A 113 14.84 -19.25 17.15
C GLY A 113 16.22 -18.89 17.71
N PHE A 114 16.62 -17.62 17.64
CA PHE A 114 17.85 -17.15 18.26
C PHE A 114 17.78 -17.22 19.79
N ASP A 115 16.67 -16.80 20.38
CA ASP A 115 16.44 -16.88 21.83
C ASP A 115 16.50 -18.33 22.32
N GLU A 116 15.94 -19.28 21.57
CA GLU A 116 16.05 -20.71 21.85
C GLU A 116 17.50 -21.22 21.80
N LEU A 117 18.28 -20.83 20.79
CA LEU A 117 19.69 -21.20 20.66
C LEU A 117 20.52 -20.63 21.83
N VAL A 118 20.29 -19.36 22.18
CA VAL A 118 20.96 -18.72 23.32
C VAL A 118 20.58 -19.43 24.62
N ALA A 119 19.30 -19.76 24.83
CA ALA A 119 18.86 -20.49 26.01
C ALA A 119 19.51 -21.88 26.13
N GLN A 120 19.65 -22.61 25.02
CA GLN A 120 20.37 -23.89 24.99
C GLN A 120 21.86 -23.72 25.28
N ARG A 121 22.49 -22.69 24.72
CA ARG A 121 23.92 -22.43 24.94
C ARG A 121 24.18 -22.07 26.40
N ILE A 122 23.37 -21.22 27.02
CA ILE A 122 23.49 -20.85 28.44
C ILE A 122 23.33 -22.08 29.34
N LYS A 123 22.36 -22.96 29.06
CA LYS A 123 22.14 -24.20 29.85
C LYS A 123 23.31 -25.19 29.79
N THR A 124 24.08 -25.18 28.71
CA THR A 124 25.17 -26.14 28.46
C THR A 124 26.57 -25.55 28.67
N LEU A 125 26.66 -24.23 28.90
CA LEU A 125 27.90 -23.53 29.16
C LEU A 125 28.44 -23.94 30.53
N LYS A 126 29.72 -24.31 30.61
CA LYS A 126 30.36 -24.62 31.88
C LYS A 126 30.87 -23.33 32.53
N PRO A 127 30.77 -23.19 33.87
CA PRO A 127 31.28 -21.99 34.56
C PRO A 127 32.77 -21.74 34.31
N ASP A 128 33.58 -22.79 34.21
CA ASP A 128 35.03 -22.68 33.99
C ASP A 128 35.40 -22.19 32.57
N ASP A 129 34.45 -22.24 31.62
CA ASP A 129 34.63 -21.71 30.26
C ASP A 129 34.47 -20.18 30.22
N LEU A 130 33.99 -19.55 31.31
CA LEU A 130 33.86 -18.10 31.44
C LEU A 130 35.04 -17.52 32.22
N ASN A 131 35.78 -16.60 31.58
CA ASN A 131 36.72 -15.74 32.31
C ASN A 131 35.97 -14.63 33.07
N ALA A 132 36.68 -13.93 33.97
CA ALA A 132 36.09 -12.88 34.79
C ALA A 132 35.40 -11.78 33.95
N ASP A 133 36.04 -11.35 32.85
CA ASP A 133 35.48 -10.34 31.96
C ASP A 133 34.19 -10.82 31.27
N GLY A 134 34.15 -12.07 30.81
CA GLY A 134 32.98 -12.66 30.17
C GLY A 134 31.80 -12.86 31.14
N ALA A 135 32.08 -13.18 32.40
CA ALA A 135 31.05 -13.26 33.44
C ALA A 135 30.45 -11.87 33.76
N MET A 136 31.29 -10.83 33.82
CA MET A 136 30.82 -9.46 34.05
C MET A 136 30.04 -8.90 32.87
N ASP A 137 30.46 -9.16 31.62
CA ASP A 137 29.72 -8.75 30.42
C ASP A 137 28.34 -9.43 30.35
N LEU A 138 28.24 -10.71 30.72
CA LEU A 138 26.95 -11.41 30.77
C LEU A 138 26.01 -10.81 31.83
N LEU A 139 26.54 -10.48 33.01
CA LEU A 139 25.76 -9.84 34.08
C LEU A 139 25.26 -8.46 33.66
N GLU A 140 26.12 -7.62 33.07
CA GLU A 140 25.73 -6.28 32.60
C GLU A 140 24.64 -6.37 31.52
N ARG A 141 24.77 -7.29 30.57
CA ARG A 141 23.77 -7.51 29.51
C ARG A 141 22.45 -8.03 30.09
N SER A 142 22.48 -8.90 31.09
CA SER A 142 21.25 -9.37 31.76
C SER A 142 20.53 -8.23 32.49
N ALA A 143 21.27 -7.33 33.16
CA ALA A 143 20.69 -6.19 33.85
C ALA A 143 20.06 -5.19 32.87
N LYS A 144 20.71 -4.95 31.72
CA LYS A 144 20.13 -4.12 30.63
C LYS A 144 18.86 -4.75 30.06
N LEU A 145 18.84 -6.07 29.85
CA LEU A 145 17.65 -6.77 29.38
C LEU A 145 16.50 -6.69 30.38
N ASP A 146 16.77 -6.84 31.69
CA ASP A 146 15.78 -6.71 32.76
C ASP A 146 15.20 -5.28 32.82
N SER A 147 16.06 -4.26 32.70
CA SER A 147 15.62 -2.86 32.63
C SER A 147 14.74 -2.58 31.40
N PHE A 148 15.08 -3.19 30.24
CA PHE A 148 14.26 -3.10 29.03
C PHE A 148 12.87 -3.75 29.19
N ILE A 149 12.80 -4.91 29.86
CA ILE A 149 11.55 -5.65 30.10
C ILE A 149 10.65 -4.94 31.12
N THR A 150 11.23 -4.52 32.26
CA THR A 150 10.51 -3.82 33.33
C THR A 150 10.13 -2.39 32.96
N GLY A 151 10.77 -1.84 31.93
CA GLY A 151 10.56 -0.46 31.49
C GLY A 151 11.24 0.57 32.39
N ALA A 152 12.11 0.16 33.31
CA ALA A 152 12.85 1.07 34.19
C ALA A 152 13.70 2.09 33.41
N ASP A 153 14.19 1.73 32.23
CA ASP A 153 14.90 2.65 31.32
C ASP A 153 14.01 3.71 30.66
N LYS A 154 12.68 3.51 30.61
CA LYS A 154 11.73 4.47 30.01
C LYS A 154 11.45 5.66 30.92
N GLU A 155 11.64 5.54 32.24
CA GLU A 155 11.45 6.66 33.17
C GLU A 155 12.61 7.67 33.15
N ASN A 156 13.82 7.23 32.77
CA ASN A 156 15.00 8.10 32.71
C ASN A 156 15.22 8.78 31.34
N ASN A 157 14.54 8.33 30.28
CA ASN A 157 14.50 9.03 28.99
C ASN A 157 13.28 9.96 28.93
N LYS A 158 13.31 11.06 29.70
CA LYS A 158 12.53 12.24 29.28
C LYS A 158 13.05 12.62 27.89
N PRO A 159 12.17 12.84 26.90
CA PRO A 159 12.62 13.48 25.68
C PRO A 159 13.19 14.84 26.09
N VAL A 160 14.46 15.09 25.75
CA VAL A 160 14.95 16.47 25.69
C VAL A 160 14.00 17.15 24.70
N GLN A 161 13.08 17.96 25.23
CA GLN A 161 12.23 18.84 24.43
C GLN A 161 13.18 19.75 23.64
N GLY A 162 13.43 19.46 22.37
CA GLY A 162 14.37 20.28 21.59
C GLY A 162 14.62 19.90 20.14
N GLU A 163 14.56 18.63 19.73
CA GLU A 163 14.96 18.26 18.36
C GLU A 163 13.85 17.57 17.57
N LEU A 164 12.81 18.34 17.26
CA LEU A 164 12.05 18.18 16.03
C LEU A 164 11.97 19.54 15.33
N ALA A 165 13.13 20.10 14.99
CA ALA A 165 13.22 21.16 14.00
C ALA A 165 13.55 20.51 12.65
N ILE A 166 12.53 20.04 11.93
CA ILE A 166 12.66 19.93 10.49
C ILE A 166 12.58 21.37 9.96
N THR A 167 13.72 22.03 9.83
CA THR A 167 13.84 23.31 9.14
C THR A 167 13.69 23.10 7.64
N PHE A 168 12.45 23.02 7.16
CA PHE A 168 12.10 23.03 5.73
C PHE A 168 12.19 24.45 5.11
N ALA A 169 13.11 25.30 5.58
CA ALA A 169 13.12 26.73 5.25
C ALA A 169 14.28 27.22 4.36
N ASP A 170 15.28 26.39 4.01
CA ASP A 170 16.47 26.91 3.29
C ASP A 170 16.83 26.25 1.94
N SER A 171 15.98 25.36 1.37
CA SER A 171 16.32 24.70 0.08
C SER A 171 15.62 25.27 -1.18
N PHE A 172 15.03 26.47 -1.14
CA PHE A 172 14.43 27.10 -2.32
C PHE A 172 14.76 28.60 -2.44
N LYS A 173 16.03 28.99 -2.29
CA LYS A 173 16.47 30.35 -2.60
C LYS A 173 17.31 30.53 -3.86
N ASP A 174 17.53 29.46 -4.65
CA ASP A 174 18.21 29.57 -5.94
C ASP A 174 17.51 28.74 -7.05
N LEU A 175 16.25 29.08 -7.32
CA LEU A 175 15.53 28.69 -8.55
C LEU A 175 14.71 29.87 -9.07
#